data_AF-A0A538NXQ3-F1
#
_entry.id   AF-A0A538NXQ3-F1
#
_cell.length_a   1.000
_cell.length_b   1.000
_cell.length_c   1.000
_cell.angle_alpha   90.00
_cell.angle_beta   90.00
_cell.angle_gamma   90.00
#
_symmetry.space_group_name_H-M   'P 1'
#
loop_
_entity.id
_entity.type
_entity.pdbx_description
1 polymer ?
#
loop_
_entity_poly.entity_id
_entity_poly.type
_entity_poly.pdbx_seq_one_letter_code
_entity_poly.pdbx_strand_id
1 'polypeptide(L)'
;MSQVNLEPFKVYARADHAAAGTSLRNFDSGTIRLRGIPPNATVVQAYLYWSYISGTTPCPKTAAIEFAGRTIYSSNFCTGGDPCWGGAALCAYYTDVTGLMPGTSSAVLANKVINGDYLISRAPVSLDRTGQDPWAPTTINFPKVEGATLFVVYRTTTTTGTVYLHHSCDLFSGTLDARRPAGHVVDKFCSFISRSEGPTHGFMLPARSLLVSY
;
A
#
# COMPACT_ATOMS: atom_id res chain seq x y z
N MET A 1 -18.73 11.30 -22.78
CA MET A 1 -18.22 10.61 -21.58
C MET A 1 -18.46 11.53 -20.39
N SER A 2 -19.35 11.19 -19.46
CA SER A 2 -19.48 11.95 -18.22
C SER A 2 -18.24 11.70 -17.37
N GLN A 3 -17.53 12.76 -17.00
CA GLN A 3 -16.46 12.68 -16.02
C GLN A 3 -17.08 12.15 -14.72
N VAL A 4 -16.67 10.95 -14.30
CA VAL A 4 -17.02 10.45 -12.96
C VAL A 4 -16.34 11.39 -11.98
N ASN A 5 -17.12 12.22 -11.30
CA ASN A 5 -16.60 13.08 -10.26
C ASN A 5 -16.30 12.19 -9.04
N LEU A 6 -15.05 11.74 -8.93
CA LEU A 6 -14.57 10.96 -7.80
C LEU A 6 -14.36 11.92 -6.63
N GLU A 7 -15.38 12.07 -5.78
CA GLU A 7 -15.25 12.85 -4.55
C GLU A 7 -14.09 12.30 -3.70
N PRO A 8 -13.22 13.18 -3.17
CA PRO A 8 -12.12 12.73 -2.32
C PRO A 8 -12.66 12.14 -1.02
N PHE A 9 -12.18 10.95 -0.67
CA PHE A 9 -12.43 10.32 0.63
C PHE A 9 -11.86 11.18 1.78
N LYS A 10 -10.69 11.78 1.57
CA LYS A 10 -10.07 12.74 2.51
C LYS A 10 -9.33 13.84 1.77
N VAL A 11 -9.28 15.02 2.39
CA VAL A 11 -8.49 16.16 1.93
C VAL A 11 -7.67 16.69 3.10
N TYR A 12 -6.36 16.85 2.89
CA TYR A 12 -5.42 17.38 3.87
C TYR A 12 -4.78 18.65 3.35
N ALA A 13 -5.21 19.80 3.87
CA ALA A 13 -4.60 21.09 3.54
C ALA A 13 -3.23 21.26 4.22
N ARG A 14 -2.35 22.02 3.57
CA ARG A 14 -0.97 22.31 4.00
C ARG A 14 -0.23 21.03 4.38
N ALA A 15 -0.37 20.00 3.57
CA ALA A 15 0.16 18.67 3.81
C ALA A 15 0.87 18.12 2.57
N ASP A 16 1.65 17.07 2.79
CA ASP A 16 2.39 16.33 1.80
C ASP A 16 2.32 14.83 2.12
N HIS A 17 2.77 13.96 1.22
CA HIS A 17 2.66 12.52 1.39
C HIS A 17 3.94 11.77 1.04
N ALA A 18 4.07 10.57 1.61
CA ALA A 18 4.99 9.54 1.17
C ALA A 18 4.26 8.20 1.18
N ALA A 19 4.57 7.34 0.20
CA ALA A 19 4.01 6.01 0.10
C ALA A 19 5.13 5.00 -0.18
N ALA A 20 4.99 3.80 0.38
CA ALA A 20 5.84 2.66 0.05
C ALA A 20 5.02 1.37 0.16
N GLY A 21 5.38 0.36 -0.62
CA GLY A 21 4.70 -0.93 -0.61
C GLY A 21 5.65 -2.12 -0.60
N THR A 22 5.06 -3.28 -0.39
CA THR A 22 5.75 -4.57 -0.43
C THR A 22 4.83 -5.62 -1.06
N SER A 23 5.40 -6.48 -1.90
CA SER A 23 4.66 -7.61 -2.49
C SER A 23 4.58 -8.75 -1.47
N LEU A 24 3.40 -9.35 -1.35
CA LEU A 24 3.14 -10.44 -0.41
C LEU A 24 2.64 -11.71 -1.13
N ARG A 25 2.81 -11.78 -2.45
CA ARG A 25 2.35 -12.95 -3.20
C ARG A 25 3.10 -14.20 -2.78
N ASN A 26 2.35 -15.21 -2.30
CA ASN A 26 2.87 -16.45 -1.72
C ASN A 26 3.76 -16.24 -0.48
N PHE A 27 3.61 -15.10 0.20
CA PHE A 27 4.28 -14.79 1.48
C PHE A 27 3.26 -14.25 2.48
N ASP A 28 3.35 -14.69 3.73
CA ASP A 28 2.53 -14.14 4.82
C ASP A 28 3.11 -12.84 5.40
N SER A 29 4.28 -12.43 4.92
CA SER A 29 5.08 -11.35 5.48
C SER A 29 5.96 -10.67 4.45
N GLY A 30 6.29 -9.41 4.74
CA GLY A 30 7.10 -8.56 3.89
C GLY A 30 7.47 -7.26 4.60
N THR A 31 8.47 -6.54 4.10
CA THR A 31 8.91 -5.29 4.71
C THR A 31 8.58 -4.13 3.79
N ILE A 32 7.81 -3.16 4.30
CA ILE A 32 7.59 -1.87 3.66
C ILE A 32 8.72 -0.94 4.05
N ARG A 33 9.47 -0.44 3.06
CA ARG A 33 10.62 0.44 3.26
C ARG A 33 10.22 1.89 2.97
N LEU A 34 9.63 2.56 3.95
CA LEU A 34 9.18 3.94 3.80
C LEU A 34 10.36 4.91 3.87
N ARG A 35 10.50 5.77 2.86
CA ARG A 35 11.58 6.75 2.72
C ARG A 35 11.02 8.07 2.16
N GLY A 36 11.82 9.13 2.19
CA GLY A 36 11.51 10.40 1.53
C GLY A 36 10.75 11.43 2.39
N ILE A 37 10.32 11.08 3.61
CA ILE A 37 9.72 12.05 4.52
C ILE A 37 10.83 12.97 5.08
N PRO A 38 10.73 14.30 4.95
CA PRO A 38 11.73 15.22 5.47
C PRO A 38 11.93 15.09 6.99
N PRO A 39 13.14 15.41 7.51
CA PRO A 39 13.36 15.56 8.95
C PRO A 39 12.38 16.57 9.57
N ASN A 40 12.04 16.37 10.84
CA ASN A 40 11.12 17.22 11.59
C ASN A 40 9.68 17.29 11.02
N ALA A 41 9.31 16.37 10.13
CA ALA A 41 7.92 16.22 9.72
C ALA A 41 7.08 15.64 10.87
N THR A 42 5.82 16.04 10.93
CA THR A 42 4.80 15.47 11.83
C THR A 42 3.83 14.64 11.00
N VAL A 43 3.54 13.41 11.43
CA VAL A 43 2.50 12.59 10.80
C VAL A 43 1.13 13.19 11.08
N VAL A 44 0.39 13.50 10.02
CA VAL A 44 -1.02 13.92 10.12
C VAL A 44 -1.93 12.71 10.08
N GLN A 45 -1.63 11.77 9.20
CA GLN A 45 -2.43 10.58 8.98
C GLN A 45 -1.53 9.49 8.39
N ALA A 46 -1.75 8.24 8.76
CA ALA A 46 -1.23 7.10 8.04
C ALA A 46 -2.30 6.03 7.81
N TYR A 47 -2.27 5.42 6.62
CA TYR A 47 -3.14 4.33 6.23
C TYR A 47 -2.32 3.15 5.76
N LEU A 48 -2.67 1.95 6.23
CA LEU A 48 -2.21 0.72 5.61
C LEU A 48 -3.30 0.22 4.67
N TYR A 49 -2.97 0.12 3.39
CA TYR A 49 -3.77 -0.54 2.36
C TYR A 49 -3.20 -1.91 2.07
N TRP A 50 -4.04 -2.90 1.85
CA TRP A 50 -3.61 -4.23 1.42
C TRP A 50 -4.76 -4.97 0.77
N SER A 51 -4.44 -6.03 0.04
CA SER A 51 -5.48 -6.83 -0.61
C SER A 51 -5.08 -8.29 -0.72
N TYR A 52 -6.09 -9.15 -0.86
CA TYR A 52 -5.90 -10.56 -1.16
C TYR A 52 -7.00 -11.06 -2.08
N ILE A 53 -6.65 -12.06 -2.88
CA ILE A 53 -7.57 -12.83 -3.70
C ILE A 53 -8.23 -13.88 -2.81
N SER A 54 -9.54 -13.79 -2.68
CA SER A 54 -10.38 -14.69 -1.90
C SER A 54 -10.86 -15.87 -2.73
N GLY A 55 -10.94 -17.04 -2.11
CA GLY A 55 -11.61 -18.21 -2.68
C GLY A 55 -13.13 -18.18 -2.49
N THR A 56 -13.64 -17.19 -1.76
CA THR A 56 -15.06 -17.03 -1.45
C THR A 56 -15.53 -15.61 -1.71
N THR A 57 -16.82 -15.49 -2.01
CA THR A 57 -17.54 -14.21 -2.14
C THR A 57 -18.81 -14.30 -1.28
N PRO A 58 -19.25 -13.22 -0.60
CA PRO A 58 -18.66 -11.88 -0.58
C PRO A 58 -17.35 -11.80 0.20
N CYS A 59 -16.53 -10.78 -0.10
CA CYS A 59 -15.36 -10.45 0.71
C CYS A 59 -15.79 -10.17 2.17
N PRO A 60 -15.06 -10.70 3.17
CA PRO A 60 -15.31 -10.37 4.57
C PRO A 60 -15.26 -8.86 4.80
N LYS A 61 -16.22 -8.33 5.58
CA LYS A 61 -16.26 -6.91 5.94
C LYS A 61 -14.99 -6.43 6.65
N THR A 62 -14.37 -7.31 7.43
CA THR A 62 -13.11 -7.06 8.12
C THR A 62 -12.13 -8.21 7.90
N ALA A 63 -10.85 -7.89 7.90
CA ALA A 63 -9.78 -8.88 7.86
C ALA A 63 -8.59 -8.41 8.71
N ALA A 64 -7.88 -9.37 9.31
CA ALA A 64 -6.74 -9.09 10.17
C ALA A 64 -5.42 -9.19 9.40
N ILE A 65 -4.47 -8.33 9.76
CA ILE A 65 -3.06 -8.37 9.35
C ILE A 65 -2.21 -7.82 10.49
N GLU A 66 -0.94 -8.17 10.56
CA GLU A 66 -0.01 -7.59 11.54
C GLU A 66 0.83 -6.48 10.88
N PHE A 67 0.84 -5.31 11.53
CA PHE A 67 1.63 -4.14 11.14
C PHE A 67 2.56 -3.76 12.29
N ALA A 68 3.87 -3.78 12.05
CA ALA A 68 4.89 -3.43 13.03
C ALA A 68 4.71 -4.17 14.37
N GLY A 69 4.44 -5.49 14.31
CA GLY A 69 4.26 -6.34 15.49
C GLY A 69 2.90 -6.24 16.18
N ARG A 70 1.93 -5.54 15.58
CA ARG A 70 0.58 -5.36 16.13
C ARG A 70 -0.48 -5.85 15.16
N THR A 71 -1.34 -6.75 15.63
CA THR A 71 -2.53 -7.15 14.87
C THR A 71 -3.48 -5.97 14.73
N ILE A 72 -3.84 -5.65 13.49
CA ILE A 72 -4.83 -4.63 13.15
C ILE A 72 -5.98 -5.27 12.37
N TYR A 73 -7.17 -4.72 12.55
CA TYR A 73 -8.38 -5.14 11.83
C TYR A 73 -8.72 -4.09 10.79
N SER A 74 -8.65 -4.50 9.52
CA SER A 74 -8.86 -3.65 8.38
C SER A 74 -10.27 -3.78 7.85
N SER A 75 -10.83 -2.67 7.36
CA SER A 75 -12.16 -2.63 6.79
C SER A 75 -12.08 -2.85 5.28
N ASN A 76 -12.94 -3.72 4.75
CA ASN A 76 -13.09 -3.86 3.31
C ASN A 76 -13.69 -2.55 2.78
N PHE A 77 -12.94 -1.86 1.91
CA PHE A 77 -13.43 -0.66 1.24
C PHE A 77 -13.74 -0.92 -0.23
N CYS A 78 -13.27 -2.04 -0.76
CA CYS A 78 -13.55 -2.43 -2.11
C CYS A 78 -13.48 -3.95 -2.31
N THR A 79 -14.34 -4.43 -3.22
CA THR A 79 -14.29 -5.77 -3.79
C THR A 79 -14.22 -5.65 -5.31
N GLY A 80 -13.22 -6.27 -5.93
CA GLY A 80 -13.04 -6.34 -7.37
C GLY A 80 -13.11 -7.77 -7.90
N GLY A 81 -13.10 -7.91 -9.24
CA GLY A 81 -12.96 -9.21 -9.88
C GLY A 81 -11.61 -9.87 -9.58
N ASP A 82 -11.54 -11.19 -9.79
CA ASP A 82 -10.29 -11.93 -9.72
C ASP A 82 -9.33 -11.52 -10.87
N PRO A 83 -8.02 -11.31 -10.62
CA PRO A 83 -7.02 -11.00 -11.66
C PRO A 83 -6.63 -12.18 -12.56
N CYS A 84 -7.59 -13.04 -12.88
CA CYS A 84 -7.38 -14.31 -13.60
C CYS A 84 -6.46 -15.29 -12.84
N TRP A 85 -6.51 -15.29 -11.50
CA TRP A 85 -5.82 -16.23 -10.63
C TRP A 85 -6.74 -17.35 -10.12
N GLY A 86 -7.97 -17.43 -10.65
CA GLY A 86 -8.95 -18.47 -10.33
C GLY A 86 -9.66 -18.24 -9.00
N GLY A 87 -9.56 -17.02 -8.44
CA GLY A 87 -10.26 -16.61 -7.23
C GLY A 87 -11.71 -16.27 -7.47
N ALA A 88 -12.45 -16.15 -6.37
CA ALA A 88 -13.83 -15.67 -6.39
C ALA A 88 -13.90 -14.14 -6.43
N ALA A 89 -12.96 -13.44 -5.78
CA ALA A 89 -12.94 -11.99 -5.70
C ALA A 89 -11.57 -11.46 -5.23
N LEU A 90 -11.25 -10.21 -5.57
CA LEU A 90 -10.17 -9.45 -4.96
C LEU A 90 -10.73 -8.58 -3.84
N CYS A 91 -10.28 -8.81 -2.61
CA CYS A 91 -10.74 -8.12 -1.43
C CYS A 91 -9.70 -7.07 -1.01
N ALA A 92 -10.04 -5.78 -1.11
CA ALA A 92 -9.18 -4.68 -0.73
C ALA A 92 -9.58 -4.06 0.61
N TYR A 93 -8.59 -3.88 1.47
CA TYR A 93 -8.73 -3.46 2.85
C TYR A 93 -7.87 -2.23 3.14
N TYR A 94 -8.35 -1.41 4.07
CA TYR A 94 -7.56 -0.33 4.63
C TYR A 94 -7.77 -0.20 6.14
N THR A 95 -6.77 0.35 6.83
CA THR A 95 -6.85 0.73 8.25
C THR A 95 -6.10 2.03 8.49
N ASP A 96 -6.63 2.87 9.38
CA ASP A 96 -5.89 3.96 9.99
C ASP A 96 -4.82 3.43 10.94
N VAL A 97 -3.55 3.60 10.59
CA VAL A 97 -2.39 3.21 11.40
C VAL A 97 -1.66 4.42 11.97
N THR A 98 -2.27 5.61 11.96
CA THR A 98 -1.67 6.85 12.45
C THR A 98 -1.09 6.66 13.84
N GLY A 99 -1.89 6.15 14.79
CA GLY A 99 -1.45 5.90 16.17
C GLY A 99 -0.34 4.85 16.33
N LEU A 100 0.02 4.15 15.26
CA LEU A 100 1.11 3.16 15.22
C LEU A 100 2.38 3.76 14.62
N MET A 101 2.31 4.91 13.96
CA MET A 101 3.46 5.58 13.38
C MET A 101 4.31 6.24 14.48
N PRO A 102 5.65 6.16 14.39
CA PRO A 102 6.51 7.13 15.03
C PRO A 102 6.10 8.53 14.57
N GLY A 103 5.97 9.53 15.46
CA GLY A 103 5.66 10.88 14.99
C GLY A 103 4.38 11.53 15.54
N THR A 104 3.54 10.81 16.27
CA THR A 104 2.14 11.22 16.53
C THR A 104 1.91 12.16 17.71
N SER A 105 2.96 12.54 18.44
CA SER A 105 2.92 13.64 19.41
C SER A 105 3.85 14.77 18.96
N SER A 106 3.51 16.03 19.28
CA SER A 106 4.38 17.20 19.00
C SER A 106 5.77 17.10 19.65
N ALA A 107 5.99 16.10 20.51
CA ALA A 107 7.24 15.79 21.18
C ALA A 107 7.94 14.58 20.56
N VAL A 108 8.00 14.49 19.23
CA VAL A 108 8.93 13.55 18.56
C VAL A 108 10.33 14.16 18.67
N LEU A 109 10.85 14.04 19.88
CA LEU A 109 12.19 14.38 20.27
C LEU A 109 13.15 13.50 19.46
N ALA A 110 13.70 14.12 18.44
CA ALA A 110 14.95 13.84 17.75
C ALA A 110 15.20 12.48 17.08
N ASN A 111 14.62 11.33 17.47
CA ASN A 111 15.16 10.04 17.00
C ASN A 111 14.14 8.88 16.77
N LYS A 112 12.84 9.16 16.65
CA LYS A 112 11.91 8.19 16.05
C LYS A 112 11.62 8.63 14.62
N VAL A 113 12.39 8.07 13.69
CA VAL A 113 12.35 8.41 12.27
C VAL A 113 11.06 7.85 11.65
N ILE A 114 10.25 8.71 11.02
CA ILE A 114 9.03 8.27 10.29
C ILE A 114 9.45 7.38 9.10
N ASN A 115 10.55 7.71 8.44
CA ASN A 115 11.22 6.79 7.51
C ASN A 115 11.74 5.57 8.27
N GLY A 116 11.46 4.39 7.76
CA GLY A 116 11.83 3.16 8.44
C GLY A 116 11.33 1.92 7.70
N ASP A 117 11.65 0.78 8.28
CA ASP A 117 11.25 -0.52 7.80
C ASP A 117 10.11 -1.02 8.66
N TYR A 118 8.95 -1.19 8.03
CA TYR A 118 7.71 -1.60 8.68
C TYR A 118 7.41 -3.04 8.26
N LEU A 119 7.51 -3.97 9.23
CA LEU A 119 7.16 -5.36 9.01
C LEU A 119 5.65 -5.51 8.86
N ILE A 120 5.26 -6.16 7.77
CA ILE A 120 3.94 -6.75 7.59
C ILE A 120 4.07 -8.24 7.80
N SER A 121 3.17 -8.83 8.55
CA SER A 121 3.17 -10.26 8.88
C SER A 121 1.74 -10.75 9.09
N ARG A 122 1.59 -12.08 9.21
CA ARG A 122 0.30 -12.74 9.43
C ARG A 122 -0.77 -12.33 8.41
N ALA A 123 -0.36 -11.97 7.20
CA ALA A 123 -1.30 -11.72 6.13
C ALA A 123 -2.08 -13.02 5.83
N PRO A 124 -3.38 -12.95 5.51
CA PRO A 124 -4.18 -14.14 5.27
C PRO A 124 -3.69 -14.82 3.99
N VAL A 125 -2.88 -15.86 4.15
CA VAL A 125 -2.38 -16.70 3.07
C VAL A 125 -2.89 -18.13 3.23
N SER A 126 -2.97 -18.82 2.11
CA SER A 126 -3.04 -20.27 2.09
C SER A 126 -1.75 -20.92 2.64
N LEU A 127 -1.71 -22.26 2.67
CA LEU A 127 -0.54 -23.02 3.09
C LEU A 127 0.67 -22.84 2.14
N ASP A 128 0.46 -22.26 0.95
CA ASP A 128 1.51 -22.00 -0.03
C ASP A 128 2.28 -20.72 0.32
N ARG A 129 3.32 -20.89 1.16
CA ARG A 129 4.22 -19.82 1.63
C ARG A 129 5.62 -19.87 1.02
N THR A 130 5.76 -20.63 -0.06
CA THR A 130 7.06 -21.08 -0.58
C THR A 130 7.66 -20.11 -1.59
N GLY A 131 7.03 -18.95 -1.84
CA GLY A 131 7.49 -17.99 -2.85
C GLY A 131 7.51 -18.57 -4.27
N GLN A 132 6.76 -19.65 -4.51
CA GLN A 132 6.74 -20.35 -5.79
C GLN A 132 6.20 -19.45 -6.90
N ASP A 133 6.57 -19.80 -8.14
CA ASP A 133 6.04 -19.18 -9.34
C ASP A 133 4.51 -19.11 -9.25
N PRO A 134 3.89 -17.94 -9.43
CA PRO A 134 2.45 -17.85 -9.39
C PRO A 134 1.72 -18.75 -10.42
N TRP A 135 2.43 -19.30 -11.42
CA TRP A 135 1.90 -20.28 -12.38
C TRP A 135 2.13 -21.76 -12.01
N ALA A 136 2.81 -22.08 -10.90
CA ALA A 136 3.05 -23.45 -10.44
C ALA A 136 3.21 -23.56 -8.91
N PRO A 137 2.62 -24.56 -8.20
CA PRO A 137 1.84 -25.70 -8.68
C PRO A 137 0.33 -25.41 -8.86
N THR A 138 -0.35 -26.32 -9.57
CA THR A 138 -1.77 -26.28 -9.99
C THR A 138 -2.81 -26.32 -8.86
N THR A 139 -2.39 -26.38 -7.59
CA THR A 139 -3.31 -26.29 -6.45
C THR A 139 -3.66 -24.83 -6.19
N ILE A 140 -4.87 -24.46 -6.59
CA ILE A 140 -5.42 -23.13 -6.36
C ILE A 140 -5.87 -23.03 -4.90
N ASN A 141 -4.91 -22.73 -4.01
CA ASN A 141 -5.22 -22.45 -2.62
C ASN A 141 -5.42 -20.95 -2.40
N PHE A 142 -6.49 -20.61 -1.68
CA PHE A 142 -6.82 -19.25 -1.25
C PHE A 142 -6.84 -19.17 0.27
N PRO A 143 -6.67 -17.97 0.85
CA PRO A 143 -6.43 -16.67 0.21
C PRO A 143 -5.00 -16.50 -0.37
N LYS A 144 -4.85 -15.63 -1.36
CA LYS A 144 -3.55 -15.22 -1.93
C LYS A 144 -3.36 -13.71 -1.74
N VAL A 145 -2.40 -13.29 -0.92
CA VAL A 145 -2.18 -11.86 -0.64
C VAL A 145 -1.45 -11.22 -1.81
N GLU A 146 -1.92 -10.07 -2.26
CA GLU A 146 -1.30 -9.34 -3.38
C GLU A 146 -0.12 -8.49 -2.86
N GLY A 147 -0.37 -7.72 -1.81
CA GLY A 147 0.63 -6.87 -1.21
C GLY A 147 0.03 -5.89 -0.21
N ALA A 148 0.90 -5.04 0.34
CA ALA A 148 0.52 -3.99 1.27
C ALA A 148 1.27 -2.69 0.94
N THR A 149 0.59 -1.56 1.16
CA THR A 149 1.07 -0.21 0.93
C THR A 149 0.81 0.63 2.17
N LEU A 150 1.86 1.26 2.70
CA LEU A 150 1.78 2.27 3.75
C LEU A 150 1.76 3.65 3.08
N PHE A 151 0.69 4.40 3.30
CA PHE A 151 0.52 5.77 2.86
C PHE A 151 0.56 6.70 4.07
N VAL A 152 1.44 7.68 4.07
CA VAL A 152 1.64 8.61 5.18
C VAL A 152 1.49 10.03 4.68
N VAL A 153 0.52 10.75 5.27
CA VAL A 153 0.37 12.20 5.14
C VAL A 153 1.15 12.86 6.27
N TYR A 154 1.99 13.82 5.93
CA TYR A 154 2.81 14.56 6.88
C TYR A 154 2.77 16.07 6.66
N ARG A 155 3.27 16.80 7.65
CA ARG A 155 3.47 18.26 7.59
C ARG A 155 4.85 18.63 8.09
N THR A 156 5.42 19.64 7.46
CA THR A 156 6.57 20.41 7.94
C THR A 156 6.16 21.87 8.08
N THR A 157 7.01 22.70 8.68
CA THR A 157 6.81 24.17 8.73
C THR A 157 6.73 24.83 7.35
N THR A 158 7.26 24.15 6.32
CA THR A 158 7.32 24.63 4.93
C THR A 158 6.28 24.00 4.01
N THR A 159 5.45 23.07 4.52
CA THR A 159 4.50 22.37 3.67
C THR A 159 3.31 23.28 3.29
N THR A 160 3.11 23.48 2.00
CA THR A 160 2.04 24.34 1.46
C THR A 160 1.04 23.60 0.57
N GLY A 161 1.34 22.35 0.19
CA GLY A 161 0.51 21.52 -0.68
C GLY A 161 -0.84 21.11 -0.07
N THR A 162 -1.71 20.55 -0.89
CA THR A 162 -2.94 19.87 -0.44
C THR A 162 -2.91 18.45 -0.99
N VAL A 163 -3.15 17.47 -0.12
CA VAL A 163 -3.26 16.06 -0.50
C VAL A 163 -4.73 15.69 -0.60
N TYR A 164 -5.14 15.20 -1.77
CA TYR A 164 -6.45 14.60 -2.00
C TYR A 164 -6.27 13.09 -2.04
N LEU A 165 -7.08 12.38 -1.26
CA LEU A 165 -7.07 10.93 -1.21
C LEU A 165 -8.40 10.43 -1.75
N HIS A 166 -8.35 9.65 -2.82
CA HIS A 166 -9.51 9.04 -3.45
C HIS A 166 -9.49 7.52 -3.22
N HIS A 167 -10.64 6.95 -2.89
CA HIS A 167 -10.83 5.50 -2.96
C HIS A 167 -11.50 5.17 -4.28
N SER A 168 -10.94 4.22 -5.01
CA SER A 168 -11.56 3.68 -6.22
C SER A 168 -11.53 2.16 -6.19
N CYS A 169 -12.46 1.56 -6.91
CA CYS A 169 -12.65 0.11 -6.95
C CYS A 169 -12.09 -0.58 -8.19
N ASP A 170 -11.43 0.15 -9.09
CA ASP A 170 -10.85 -0.42 -10.30
C ASP A 170 -9.51 -1.10 -10.00
N LEU A 171 -9.54 -2.26 -9.35
CA LEU A 171 -8.32 -2.93 -8.86
C LEU A 171 -7.46 -3.57 -9.96
N PHE A 172 -7.87 -3.49 -11.23
CA PHE A 172 -7.00 -3.76 -12.40
C PHE A 172 -6.31 -2.49 -12.95
N SER A 173 -6.67 -1.31 -12.45
CA SER A 173 -6.03 -0.02 -12.75
C SER A 173 -6.07 0.94 -11.55
N GLY A 174 -5.93 0.41 -10.34
CA GLY A 174 -6.25 1.11 -9.10
C GLY A 174 -5.25 2.21 -8.85
N THR A 175 -5.51 3.42 -9.34
CA THR A 175 -4.64 4.56 -9.13
C THR A 175 -4.94 5.13 -7.74
N LEU A 176 -4.02 4.95 -6.79
CA LEU A 176 -3.96 5.82 -5.61
C LEU A 176 -3.50 7.20 -6.08
N ASP A 177 -4.45 8.06 -6.43
CA ASP A 177 -4.12 9.39 -6.91
C ASP A 177 -3.93 10.35 -5.72
N ALA A 178 -2.69 10.76 -5.48
CA ALA A 178 -2.34 11.82 -4.53
C ALA A 178 -1.72 12.99 -5.31
N ARG A 179 -2.52 14.03 -5.58
CA ARG A 179 -2.12 15.19 -6.40
C ARG A 179 -1.54 16.32 -5.57
N ARG A 180 -0.56 17.05 -6.13
CA ARG A 180 -0.18 18.42 -5.69
C ARG A 180 -0.71 19.47 -6.68
N PRO A 181 -1.01 20.72 -6.26
CA PRO A 181 -1.53 21.76 -7.15
C PRO A 181 -0.52 22.41 -8.11
N ALA A 182 0.76 22.00 -8.13
CA ALA A 182 1.75 22.53 -9.06
C ALA A 182 2.73 21.42 -9.48
N GLY A 183 2.64 21.00 -10.74
CA GLY A 183 3.43 19.92 -11.33
C GLY A 183 2.73 18.57 -11.22
N HIS A 184 2.33 18.02 -12.38
CA HIS A 184 1.70 16.71 -12.49
C HIS A 184 2.66 15.61 -12.03
N VAL A 185 2.47 15.11 -10.82
CA VAL A 185 2.96 13.80 -10.41
C VAL A 185 1.73 12.93 -10.20
N VAL A 186 1.50 12.01 -11.14
CA VAL A 186 0.54 10.93 -10.94
C VAL A 186 1.34 9.79 -10.32
N ASP A 187 1.17 9.55 -9.02
CA ASP A 187 1.62 8.30 -8.42
C ASP A 187 0.66 7.18 -8.86
N LYS A 188 0.83 6.68 -10.09
CA LYS A 188 0.09 5.51 -10.57
C LYS A 188 0.59 4.27 -9.83
N PHE A 189 -0.02 3.93 -8.70
CA PHE A 189 0.18 2.63 -8.06
C PHE A 189 -0.64 1.54 -8.76
N CYS A 190 -0.24 1.18 -9.99
CA CYS A 190 -0.71 -0.07 -10.59
C CYS A 190 0.46 -0.72 -11.34
N SER A 191 1.22 -1.55 -10.63
CA SER A 191 2.13 -2.53 -11.22
C SER A 191 2.41 -3.65 -10.22
N PHE A 192 1.51 -4.64 -10.17
CA PHE A 192 1.89 -6.01 -9.82
C PHE A 192 2.11 -6.78 -11.13
N ILE A 193 3.23 -6.51 -11.80
CA ILE A 193 3.80 -7.45 -12.77
C ILE A 193 4.92 -8.16 -12.04
N SER A 194 4.77 -9.48 -11.85
CA SER A 194 5.89 -10.33 -11.47
C SER A 194 6.96 -10.20 -12.54
N ARG A 195 8.17 -9.76 -12.15
CA ARG A 195 9.34 -9.99 -13.00
C ARG A 195 9.81 -11.40 -12.70
N SER A 196 9.59 -12.31 -13.66
CA SER A 196 10.38 -13.52 -13.78
C SER A 196 11.80 -13.09 -14.10
N GLU A 197 12.73 -13.28 -13.16
CA GLU A 197 14.15 -13.25 -13.47
C GLU A 197 14.69 -14.68 -13.35
N GLY A 198 14.94 -15.28 -14.52
CA GLY A 198 15.81 -16.43 -14.65
C GLY A 198 17.24 -16.10 -14.23
N PRO A 199 18.08 -17.11 -14.05
CA PRO A 199 19.22 -17.06 -13.16
C PRO A 199 20.38 -16.33 -13.83
N THR A 200 20.90 -15.28 -13.23
CA THR A 200 22.34 -15.02 -13.05
C THR A 200 22.62 -13.63 -12.48
N HIS A 201 23.45 -13.61 -11.44
CA HIS A 201 24.25 -12.50 -10.92
C HIS A 201 23.56 -11.18 -10.54
N GLY A 202 23.45 -10.98 -9.22
CA GLY A 202 22.89 -9.80 -8.60
C GLY A 202 23.69 -8.53 -8.85
N PHE A 203 22.93 -7.45 -9.09
CA PHE A 203 23.32 -6.09 -8.78
C PHE A 203 22.07 -5.33 -8.31
N MET A 204 22.02 -5.06 -7.00
CA MET A 204 20.97 -4.30 -6.34
C MET A 204 21.24 -2.80 -6.57
N LEU A 205 20.38 -2.12 -7.33
CA LEU A 205 20.41 -0.65 -7.43
C LEU A 205 19.26 -0.02 -6.60
N PRO A 206 19.51 1.10 -5.92
CA PRO A 206 18.63 1.67 -4.92
C PRO A 206 17.40 2.36 -5.55
N ALA A 207 16.28 2.34 -4.81
CA ALA A 207 15.07 3.07 -5.11
C ALA A 207 15.31 4.60 -5.18
N ARG A 208 15.61 5.09 -6.38
CA ARG A 208 15.44 6.48 -6.80
C ARG A 208 14.93 6.49 -8.24
N SER A 209 13.68 6.89 -8.43
CA SER A 209 13.07 7.44 -9.66
C SER A 209 11.63 7.75 -9.24
N LEU A 210 11.14 8.97 -9.00
CA LEU A 210 11.22 10.22 -9.76
C LEU A 210 11.18 9.98 -11.27
N LEU A 211 9.97 9.92 -11.82
CA LEU A 211 9.74 10.00 -13.26
C LEU A 211 9.06 11.34 -13.53
N VAL A 212 9.89 12.30 -13.91
CA VAL A 212 9.50 13.55 -14.57
C VAL A 212 9.33 13.22 -16.05
N SER A 213 8.24 13.65 -16.67
CA SER A 213 8.17 13.81 -18.12
C SER A 213 7.30 15.02 -18.44
N TYR A 214 7.80 15.83 -19.38
CA TYR A 214 7.31 17.14 -19.79
C TYR A 214 5.87 17.11 -20.32
#